data_AF-A0A965X9T2-F1
#
_entry.id   AF-A0A965X9T2-F1
#
_cell.length_a   1.000
_cell.length_b   1.000
_cell.length_c   1.000
_cell.angle_alpha   90.00
_cell.angle_beta   90.00
_cell.angle_gamma   90.00
#
_symmetry.space_group_name_H-M   'P 1'
#
loop_
_entity.id
_entity.type
_entity.pdbx_description
1 polymer ?
#
loop_
_entity_poly.entity_id
_entity_poly.type
_entity_poly.pdbx_seq_one_letter_code
_entity_poly.pdbx_strand_id
1 'polypeptide(L)' 'MRNEILTEDHKYWRALEFRLSAGIRTEGCDCTNKITKKILMSLPNIDVEETLNYLSAFGGWCDCEILEAIYEISH' A
#
# COMPACT_ATOMS: atom_id res chain seq x y z
N MET A 1 -3.24 10.61 -16.93
CA MET A 1 -4.10 10.25 -15.80
C MET A 1 -3.60 8.92 -15.27
N ARG A 2 -3.57 8.74 -13.95
CA ARG A 2 -3.29 7.44 -13.35
C ARG A 2 -4.64 6.76 -13.17
N ASN A 3 -4.81 5.55 -13.67
CA ASN A 3 -6.15 4.97 -13.86
C ASN A 3 -6.32 3.61 -13.19
N GLU A 4 -5.29 3.03 -12.59
CA GLU A 4 -5.33 1.69 -12.00
C GLU A 4 -5.33 1.78 -10.47
N ILE A 5 -6.34 1.17 -9.84
CA ILE A 5 -6.36 0.90 -8.41
C ILE A 5 -5.50 -0.34 -8.18
N LEU A 6 -4.55 -0.27 -7.25
CA LEU A 6 -3.69 -1.40 -6.94
C LEU A 6 -4.43 -2.33 -5.96
N THR A 7 -5.05 -3.37 -6.51
CA THR A 7 -5.68 -4.48 -5.78
C THR A 7 -4.78 -5.72 -5.79
N GLU A 8 -5.20 -6.79 -5.12
CA GLU A 8 -4.47 -8.06 -4.95
C GLU A 8 -4.09 -8.75 -6.25
N ASP A 9 -4.91 -8.60 -7.30
CA ASP A 9 -4.64 -9.15 -8.63
C ASP A 9 -3.63 -8.31 -9.43
N HIS A 10 -3.26 -7.13 -8.94
CA HIS A 10 -2.39 -6.22 -9.67
C HIS A 10 -0.94 -6.73 -9.68
N LYS A 11 -0.26 -6.62 -10.83
CA LYS A 11 1.15 -7.07 -10.99
C LYS A 11 2.15 -6.44 -10.00
N TYR A 12 1.80 -5.31 -9.39
CA TYR A 12 2.61 -4.61 -8.39
C TYR A 12 2.18 -4.90 -6.94
N TRP A 13 1.17 -5.73 -6.70
CA TRP A 13 0.70 -6.05 -5.34
C TRP A 13 1.84 -6.58 -4.45
N ARG A 14 2.55 -7.62 -4.93
CA ARG A 14 3.73 -8.16 -4.24
C ARG A 14 4.86 -7.14 -4.08
N ALA A 15 4.99 -6.20 -5.01
CA ALA A 15 5.99 -5.14 -4.90
C ALA A 15 5.61 -4.12 -3.81
N LEU A 16 4.32 -3.82 -3.63
CA LEU A 16 3.83 -3.00 -2.51
C LEU A 16 4.14 -3.70 -1.18
N GLU A 17 3.71 -4.95 -1.02
CA GLU A 17 3.94 -5.75 0.19
C GLU A 17 5.42 -5.74 0.60
N PHE A 18 6.31 -6.13 -0.33
CA PHE A 18 7.73 -6.24 -0.07
C PHE A 18 8.38 -4.89 0.29
N ARG A 19 8.07 -3.84 -0.48
CA ARG A 19 8.67 -2.51 -0.28
C ARG A 19 8.15 -1.83 0.99
N LEU A 20 6.87 -2.01 1.32
CA LEU A 20 6.27 -1.46 2.52
C LEU A 20 6.86 -2.14 3.76
N SER A 21 6.91 -3.47 3.77
CA SER A 21 7.55 -4.26 4.82
C SER A 21 9.01 -3.85 5.04
N ALA A 22 9.78 -3.62 3.98
CA ALA A 22 11.15 -3.13 4.06
C ALA A 22 11.26 -1.68 4.59
N GLY A 23 10.35 -0.80 4.15
CA GLY A 23 10.29 0.58 4.61
C GLY A 23 9.99 0.67 6.11
N ILE A 24 8.97 -0.07 6.59
CA ILE A 24 8.60 -0.10 8.01
C ILE A 24 9.74 -0.63 8.88
N ARG A 25 10.48 -1.66 8.44
CA ARG A 25 11.67 -2.14 9.17
C ARG A 25 12.76 -1.09 9.30
N THR A 26 12.84 -0.13 8.37
CA THR A 26 13.89 0.89 8.32
C THR A 26 13.48 2.16 9.06
N GLU A 27 12.26 2.62 8.85
CA GLU A 27 11.76 3.93 9.31
C GLU A 27 10.83 3.81 10.53
N GLY A 28 10.37 2.60 10.87
CA GLY A 28 9.32 2.36 11.85
C GLY A 28 7.91 2.65 11.32
N CYS A 29 6.89 2.30 12.10
CA CYS A 29 5.52 2.78 11.87
C CYS A 29 5.27 4.01 12.75
N ASP A 30 4.84 5.12 12.14
CA ASP A 30 4.56 6.39 12.83
C ASP A 30 3.09 6.81 12.74
N CYS A 31 2.19 5.82 12.54
CA CYS A 31 0.76 6.03 12.32
C CYS A 31 0.42 6.94 11.13
N THR A 32 1.33 7.07 10.16
CA THR A 32 1.07 7.69 8.85
C THR A 32 1.16 6.67 7.73
N ASN A 33 0.68 7.00 6.53
CA ASN A 33 0.83 6.16 5.33
C ASN A 33 1.92 6.69 4.38
N LYS A 34 2.93 7.39 4.92
CA LYS A 34 3.95 8.10 4.13
C LYS A 34 4.76 7.15 3.26
N ILE A 35 5.09 5.96 3.75
CA ILE A 35 5.89 4.95 3.05
C ILE A 35 5.06 4.37 1.91
N THR A 36 3.81 3.99 2.21
CA THR A 36 2.85 3.50 1.22
C THR A 36 2.66 4.52 0.10
N LYS A 37 2.37 5.78 0.44
CA LYS A 37 2.16 6.85 -0.53
C LYS A 37 3.37 7.04 -1.44
N LYS A 38 4.58 7.03 -0.87
CA LYS A 38 5.85 7.10 -1.62
C LYS A 38 6.03 5.93 -2.58
N ILE A 39 5.67 4.71 -2.16
CA ILE A 39 5.72 3.51 -3.01
C ILE A 39 4.72 3.65 -4.17
N LEU A 40 3.45 3.95 -3.89
CA LEU A 40 2.41 4.10 -4.91
C LEU A 40 2.72 5.23 -5.89
N MET A 41 3.28 6.34 -5.42
CA MET A 41 3.73 7.45 -6.28
C MET A 41 4.83 7.05 -7.26
N SER A 42 5.65 6.06 -6.92
CA SER A 42 6.73 5.55 -7.78
C SER A 42 6.29 4.52 -8.82
N LEU A 43 5.08 3.98 -8.71
CA LEU A 43 4.56 2.97 -9.64
C LEU A 43 3.89 3.67 -10.84
N PRO A 44 4.05 3.13 -12.07
CA PRO A 44 3.39 3.69 -13.24
C PRO A 44 1.88 3.41 -13.19
N ASN A 45 1.08 4.40 -13.62
CA ASN A 45 -0.37 4.33 -13.78
C ASN A 45 -1.23 4.06 -12.53
N ILE A 46 -0.67 4.08 -11.32
CA ILE A 46 -1.43 3.80 -10.08
C ILE A 46 -2.13 5.03 -9.51
N ASP A 47 -3.45 4.97 -9.37
CA ASP A 47 -4.22 5.95 -8.61
C ASP A 47 -3.93 5.78 -7.11
N VAL A 48 -3.22 6.75 -6.54
CA VAL A 48 -2.74 6.69 -5.15
C VAL A 48 -3.89 6.80 -4.17
N GLU A 49 -4.81 7.72 -4.39
CA GLU A 49 -5.87 8.00 -3.42
C GLU A 49 -6.90 6.87 -3.44
N GLU A 50 -7.29 6.40 -4.64
CA GLU A 50 -8.20 5.26 -4.74
C GLU A 50 -7.59 3.95 -4.23
N THR A 51 -6.28 3.74 -4.40
CA THR A 51 -5.60 2.60 -3.78
C THR A 51 -5.59 2.70 -2.25
N LEU A 52 -5.35 3.88 -1.69
CA LEU A 52 -5.42 4.08 -0.25
C LEU A 52 -6.85 3.92 0.28
N ASN A 53 -7.87 4.37 -0.48
CA ASN A 53 -9.28 4.15 -0.16
C ASN A 53 -9.64 2.65 -0.19
N TYR A 54 -9.11 1.89 -1.15
CA TYR A 54 -9.27 0.45 -1.21
C TYR A 54 -8.71 -0.22 0.05
N LEU A 55 -7.47 0.11 0.43
CA LEU A 55 -6.78 -0.48 1.59
C LEU A 55 -7.45 -0.08 2.91
N SER A 56 -7.99 1.14 3.03
CA SER A 56 -8.66 1.61 4.24
C SER A 56 -9.99 0.90 4.51
N ALA A 57 -10.65 0.37 3.46
CA ALA A 57 -11.84 -0.48 3.61
C ALA A 57 -11.53 -1.79 4.37
N PHE A 58 -10.27 -2.20 4.43
CA PHE A 58 -9.74 -3.33 5.20
C PHE A 58 -8.97 -2.87 6.45
N GLY A 59 -9.21 -1.65 6.93
CA GLY A 59 -8.56 -1.13 8.14
C GLY A 59 -7.15 -0.56 7.93
N GLY A 60 -6.63 -0.53 6.71
CA GLY A 60 -5.30 0.01 6.40
C GLY A 60 -5.27 1.54 6.34
N TRP A 61 -5.08 2.22 7.46
CA TRP A 61 -5.00 3.69 7.51
C TRP A 61 -3.56 4.20 7.59
N CYS A 62 -2.72 3.55 8.40
CA CYS A 62 -1.28 3.81 8.47
C CYS A 62 -0.44 2.66 7.88
N ASP A 63 0.86 2.90 7.67
CA ASP A 63 1.74 1.96 6.96
C ASP A 63 1.73 0.55 7.57
N CYS A 64 1.70 0.39 8.89
CA CYS A 64 1.62 -0.93 9.52
C CYS A 64 0.25 -1.60 9.36
N GLU A 65 -0.84 -0.87 9.52
CA GLU A 65 -2.19 -1.39 9.27
C GLU A 65 -2.40 -1.73 7.79
N ILE A 66 -1.81 -0.94 6.88
CA ILE A 66 -1.83 -1.23 5.44
C ILE A 66 -1.09 -2.54 5.15
N LEU A 67 0.04 -2.78 5.82
CA LEU A 67 0.74 -4.05 5.69
C LEU A 67 -0.12 -5.23 6.21
N GLU A 68 -0.81 -5.06 7.34
CA GLU A 68 -1.76 -6.05 7.87
C GLU A 68 -2.94 -6.28 6.90
N ALA A 69 -3.55 -5.21 6.40
CA ALA A 69 -4.63 -5.27 5.40
C ALA A 69 -4.19 -6.02 4.14
N ILE A 70 -2.96 -5.78 3.65
CA ILE A 70 -2.40 -6.54 2.51
C ILE A 70 -2.35 -8.04 2.80
N TYR A 71 -1.97 -8.44 4.03
CA TYR A 71 -1.96 -9.83 4.44
C TYR A 71 -3.37 -10.42 4.54
N GLU A 72 -4.34 -9.66 5.08
CA GLU A 72 -5.74 -10.08 5.19
C GLU A 72 -6.41 -10.26 3.83
N ILE A 73 -6.20 -9.33 2.89
CA ILE A 73 -6.76 -9.43 1.53
C ILE A 73 -6.17 -10.64 0.77
N SER A 74 -4.94 -11.03 1.08
CA SER A 74 -4.22 -12.08 0.36
C SER A 74 -4.52 -13.52 0.87
N HIS A 75 -5.40 -13.69 1.86
CA HIS A 75 -5.77 -14.99 2.46
C HIS A 75 -7.28 -15.20 2.53
#